data_AF-A0A0G4GX72-F1
#
_entry.id   AF-A0A0G4GX72-F1
#
_cell.length_a   1.000
_cell.length_b   1.000
_cell.length_c   1.000
_cell.angle_alpha   90.00
_cell.angle_beta   90.00
_cell.angle_gamma   90.00
#
_symmetry.space_group_name_H-M   'P 1'
#
loop_
_entity.id
_entity.type
_entity.pdbx_description
1 polymer ?
#
loop_
_entity_poly.entity_id
_entity_poly.type
_entity_poly.pdbx_seq_one_letter_code
_entity_poly.pdbx_strand_id
1 'polypeptide(L)'
;MLTGFVLCTSIENPQSILRDGIVLMGTPCYKAPELYDGQFDARSDLFACGSHSDVTVTPEMERRFPGVSSLVPLLLAKDPASRTQSARHAPLNCWS
;
A
#
# COMPACT_ATOMS: atom_id res chain seq x y z
N MET A 1 -3.25 9.15 -12.43
CA MET A 1 -4.11 8.09 -12.99
C MET A 1 -3.43 6.76 -12.71
N LEU A 2 -4.07 5.84 -12.00
CA LEU A 2 -3.52 4.50 -11.79
C LEU A 2 -3.68 3.69 -13.08
N THR A 3 -2.62 3.02 -13.52
CA THR A 3 -2.61 2.15 -14.70
C THR A 3 -2.01 0.80 -14.31
N GLY A 4 -2.50 -0.30 -14.89
CA GLY A 4 -2.00 -1.66 -14.60
C GLY A 4 -2.81 -2.47 -13.58
N PHE A 5 -4.06 -2.81 -13.92
CA PHE A 5 -4.98 -3.57 -13.05
C PHE A 5 -4.83 -5.10 -13.16
N VAL A 6 -3.74 -5.60 -13.75
CA VAL A 6 -3.55 -7.04 -14.04
C VAL A 6 -3.50 -7.90 -12.76
N LEU A 7 -3.10 -7.31 -11.63
CA LEU A 7 -3.03 -7.97 -10.33
C LEU A 7 -4.23 -7.64 -9.41
N CYS A 8 -5.18 -6.83 -9.87
CA CYS A 8 -6.35 -6.49 -9.07
C CYS A 8 -7.25 -7.70 -8.89
N THR A 9 -7.77 -7.85 -7.67
CA THR A 9 -8.68 -8.93 -7.31
C THR A 9 -9.82 -8.39 -6.46
N SER A 10 -10.99 -9.03 -6.52
CA SER A 10 -12.09 -8.70 -5.61
C SER A 10 -11.77 -9.30 -4.24
N ILE A 11 -12.05 -8.57 -3.16
CA ILE A 11 -11.93 -9.08 -1.80
C ILE A 11 -12.85 -10.29 -1.59
N GLU A 12 -14.01 -10.30 -2.24
CA GLU A 12 -15.00 -11.39 -2.16
C GLU A 12 -14.58 -12.64 -2.94
N ASN A 13 -13.63 -12.50 -3.87
CA ASN A 13 -13.15 -13.59 -4.70
C ASN A 13 -11.65 -13.41 -5.00
N PRO A 14 -10.74 -13.73 -4.05
CA PRO A 14 -9.31 -13.46 -4.14
C PRO A 14 -8.55 -14.35 -5.14
N GLN A 15 -9.24 -14.95 -6.11
CA GLN A 15 -8.80 -16.04 -6.98
C GLN A 15 -7.61 -15.74 -7.92
N SER A 16 -6.98 -14.57 -7.87
CA SER A 16 -5.95 -14.17 -8.85
C SER A 16 -4.54 -13.91 -8.32
N ILE A 17 -4.29 -13.89 -7.00
CA ILE A 17 -2.92 -13.62 -6.50
C ILE A 17 -2.10 -14.91 -6.32
N LEU A 18 -2.77 -16.07 -6.19
CA LEU A 18 -2.15 -17.38 -6.01
C LEU A 18 -2.47 -18.31 -7.19
N ARG A 19 -1.96 -18.03 -8.40
CA ARG A 19 -1.90 -19.07 -9.44
C ARG A 19 -0.63 -19.90 -9.22
N ASP A 20 -0.81 -21.21 -9.05
CA ASP A 20 0.22 -22.24 -9.05
C ASP A 20 1.25 -22.24 -7.91
N GLY A 21 0.82 -21.92 -6.68
CA GLY A 21 1.51 -22.32 -5.45
C GLY A 21 2.88 -21.68 -5.15
N ILE A 22 3.57 -21.10 -6.12
CA ILE A 22 4.88 -20.43 -5.98
C ILE A 22 5.03 -19.35 -7.06
N VAL A 23 4.06 -18.43 -7.19
CA VAL A 23 4.34 -17.17 -7.90
C VAL A 23 3.93 -16.01 -6.99
N LEU A 24 4.95 -15.45 -6.35
CA LEU A 24 4.94 -14.13 -5.75
C LEU A 24 4.74 -13.10 -6.88
N MET A 25 3.50 -12.97 -7.38
CA MET A 25 3.13 -11.97 -8.38
C MET A 25 3.26 -10.56 -7.78
N GLY A 26 3.85 -9.64 -8.54
CA GLY A 26 4.16 -8.28 -8.12
C GLY A 26 5.65 -8.06 -7.81
N THR A 27 6.04 -6.81 -7.58
CA THR A 27 7.42 -6.47 -7.25
C THR A 27 7.62 -6.59 -5.73
N PRO A 28 8.54 -7.46 -5.24
CA PRO A 28 8.63 -7.77 -3.81
C PRO A 28 8.79 -6.57 -2.87
N CYS A 29 9.46 -5.50 -3.29
CA CYS A 29 9.65 -4.29 -2.47
C CYS A 29 8.37 -3.47 -2.23
N TYR A 30 7.28 -3.75 -2.95
CA TYR A 30 5.97 -3.12 -2.73
C TYR A 30 4.97 -4.07 -2.03
N LYS A 31 5.43 -5.26 -1.62
CA LYS A 31 4.55 -6.30 -1.10
C LYS A 31 4.46 -6.22 0.42
N ALA A 32 3.24 -6.10 0.93
CA ALA A 32 2.98 -6.14 2.36
C ALA A 32 3.34 -7.53 2.95
N PRO A 33 3.85 -7.59 4.19
CA PRO A 33 4.34 -8.82 4.81
C PRO A 33 3.24 -9.89 4.93
N GLU A 34 2.01 -9.50 5.24
CA GLU A 34 0.88 -10.43 5.39
C GLU A 34 0.51 -11.16 4.07
N LEU A 35 0.90 -10.60 2.92
CA LEU A 35 0.66 -11.23 1.62
C LEU A 35 1.52 -12.49 1.43
N TYR A 36 2.62 -12.65 2.18
CA TYR A 36 3.44 -13.87 2.15
C TYR A 36 2.75 -15.03 2.86
N ASP A 37 1.84 -14.72 3.78
CA ASP A 37 1.01 -15.69 4.52
C ASP A 37 -0.36 -15.91 3.86
N GLY A 38 -0.56 -15.34 2.66
CA GLY A 38 -1.82 -15.46 1.91
C GLY A 38 -2.98 -14.65 2.47
N GLN A 39 -2.73 -13.66 3.33
CA GLN A 39 -3.74 -12.73 3.84
C GLN A 39 -3.78 -11.47 2.96
N PHE A 40 -4.98 -11.07 2.54
CA PHE A 40 -5.17 -9.95 1.62
C PHE A 40 -6.34 -9.07 2.09
N ASP A 41 -6.10 -7.76 2.25
CA ASP A 41 -7.16 -6.77 2.38
C ASP A 41 -6.72 -5.39 1.86
N ALA A 42 -7.62 -4.40 1.94
CA ALA A 42 -7.36 -3.04 1.45
C ALA A 42 -6.14 -2.35 2.11
N ARG A 43 -5.67 -2.83 3.27
CA ARG A 43 -4.50 -2.30 3.98
C ARG A 43 -3.19 -2.82 3.41
N SER A 44 -3.22 -3.89 2.62
CA SER A 44 -2.07 -4.34 1.83
C SER A 44 -1.78 -3.38 0.68
N ASP A 45 -2.81 -2.79 0.06
CA ASP A 45 -2.65 -1.71 -0.94
C ASP A 45 -2.08 -0.43 -0.31
N LEU A 46 -2.42 -0.14 0.95
CA LEU A 46 -1.85 0.97 1.69
C LEU A 46 -0.35 0.79 1.94
N PHE A 47 0.11 -0.43 2.19
CA PHE A 47 1.54 -0.73 2.31
C PHE A 47 2.26 -0.47 0.99
N ALA A 48 1.71 -0.94 -0.14
CA ALA A 48 2.28 -0.68 -1.46
C ALA A 48 2.34 0.82 -1.79
N CYS A 49 1.32 1.58 -1.37
CA CYS A 49 1.32 3.04 -1.45
C CYS A 49 2.44 3.65 -0.59
N GLY A 50 2.62 3.19 0.65
CA GLY A 50 3.73 3.59 1.53
C GLY A 50 5.09 3.30 0.92
N SER A 51 5.31 2.12 0.35
CA SER A 51 6.56 1.74 -0.32
C SER A 51 6.86 2.63 -1.52
N HIS A 52 5.83 3.04 -2.26
CA HIS A 52 5.99 4.01 -3.34
C HIS A 52 6.33 5.41 -2.80
N SER A 53 5.64 5.86 -1.75
CA SER A 53 5.89 7.15 -1.11
C SER A 53 7.27 7.26 -0.48
N ASP A 54 7.78 6.19 0.14
CA ASP A 54 9.12 6.15 0.74
C ASP A 54 10.22 6.48 -0.27
N VAL A 55 10.04 6.06 -1.53
CA VAL A 55 10.99 6.29 -2.63
C VAL A 55 10.73 7.61 -3.37
N THR A 56 9.55 8.22 -3.22
CA THR A 56 9.09 9.34 -4.08
C THR A 56 8.81 10.64 -3.34
N VAL A 57 8.66 10.65 -2.01
CA VAL A 57 8.47 11.90 -1.25
C VAL A 57 9.71 12.78 -1.39
N THR A 58 9.56 13.89 -2.11
CA THR A 58 10.60 14.88 -2.33
C THR A 58 10.47 16.08 -1.38
N PRO A 59 11.53 16.89 -1.19
CA PRO A 59 11.41 18.15 -0.46
C PRO A 59 10.37 19.11 -1.03
N GLU A 60 10.11 19.06 -2.33
CA GLU A 60 9.06 19.86 -2.98
C GLU A 60 7.65 19.39 -2.56
N MET A 61 7.45 18.07 -2.49
CA MET A 61 6.20 17.48 -1.98
C MET A 61 5.98 17.84 -0.52
N GLU A 62 7.01 17.77 0.33
CA GLU A 62 6.91 18.16 1.74
C GLU A 62 6.59 19.66 1.90
N ARG A 63 7.13 20.53 1.03
CA ARG A 63 6.78 21.95 1.02
C ARG A 63 5.33 22.20 0.60
N ARG A 64 4.84 21.44 -0.37
CA ARG A 64 3.47 21.56 -0.90
C ARG A 64 2.43 20.93 0.02
N PHE A 65 2.80 19.85 0.68
CA PHE A 65 1.97 19.05 1.59
C PHE A 65 2.73 18.81 2.90
N PRO A 66 2.75 19.81 3.81
CA PRO A 66 3.47 19.71 5.07
C PRO A 66 3.04 18.48 5.89
N GLY A 67 4.02 17.66 6.27
CA GLY A 67 3.82 16.43 7.02
C GLY A 67 3.54 15.19 6.16
N VAL A 68 3.61 15.26 4.82
CA VAL A 68 3.36 14.09 3.96
C VAL A 68 4.35 12.95 4.23
N SER A 69 5.60 13.26 4.57
CA SER A 69 6.60 12.26 4.99
C SER A 69 6.18 11.49 6.25
N SER A 70 5.35 12.07 7.13
CA SER A 70 4.86 11.40 8.34
C SER A 70 3.85 10.27 8.03
N LEU A 71 3.28 10.25 6.83
CA LEU A 71 2.38 9.18 6.38
C LEU A 71 3.13 7.88 6.08
N VAL A 72 4.38 7.96 5.59
CA VAL A 72 5.18 6.81 5.17
C VAL A 72 5.30 5.74 6.28
N PRO A 73 5.72 6.05 7.52
CA PRO A 73 5.82 5.05 8.58
C PRO A 73 4.45 4.49 9.01
N LEU A 74 3.35 5.25 8.85
CA LEU A 74 2.00 4.77 9.16
C LEU A 74 1.50 3.76 8.11
N LEU A 75 1.84 3.99 6.84
CA LEU A 75 1.48 3.11 5.73
C LEU A 75 2.35 1.83 5.70
N LEU A 76 3.61 1.95 6.13
CA LEU A 76 4.58 0.84 6.17
C LEU A 76 4.55 0.02 7.47
N ALA A 77 3.57 0.24 8.37
CA ALA A 77 3.48 -0.52 9.60
C ALA A 77 3.40 -2.03 9.32
N LYS A 78 4.20 -2.83 10.05
CA LYS A 78 4.28 -4.27 9.82
C LYS A 78 2.93 -4.97 10.05
N ASP A 79 2.28 -4.61 11.14
CA ASP A 79 0.93 -5.08 11.45
C ASP A 79 -0.11 -4.28 10.64
N PRO A 80 -0.94 -4.93 9.79
CA PRO A 80 -2.00 -4.26 9.05
C PRO A 80 -2.99 -3.52 9.95
N ALA A 81 -3.26 -4.00 11.18
CA ALA A 81 -4.17 -3.32 12.10
C ALA A 81 -3.61 -2.00 12.65
N SER A 82 -2.29 -1.82 12.57
CA SER A 82 -1.59 -0.60 12.94
C SER A 82 -1.55 0.43 11.79
N ARG A 83 -1.96 0.05 10.57
CA ARG A 83 -2.11 0.98 9.42
C ARG A 83 -3.45 1.71 9.50
N THR A 84 -3.60 2.76 8.70
CA THR A 84 -4.90 3.45 8.58
C THR A 84 -5.94 2.49 8.01
N GLN A 85 -7.20 2.61 8.45
CA GLN A 85 -8.26 1.67 8.05
C GLN A 85 -8.54 1.73 6.53
N SER A 86 -8.24 2.86 5.88
CA SER A 86 -8.47 3.11 4.46
C SER A 86 -7.73 4.38 4.03
N ALA A 87 -7.57 4.58 2.72
CA ALA A 87 -6.96 5.79 2.18
C ALA A 87 -7.67 7.08 2.65
N ARG A 88 -9.01 7.09 2.74
CA ARG A 88 -9.81 8.22 3.24
C ARG A 88 -9.60 8.56 4.72
N HIS A 89 -9.07 7.62 5.50
CA HIS A 89 -8.79 7.81 6.93
C HIS A 89 -7.31 8.08 7.20
N ALA A 90 -6.48 8.17 6.15
CA ALA A 90 -5.13 8.70 6.31
C ALA A 90 -5.20 10.18 6.73
N PRO A 91 -4.29 10.65 7.61
CA PRO A 91 -4.25 12.04 8.07
C PRO A 91 -4.43 13.03 6.91
N LEU A 92 -5.52 13.80 6.95
CA LEU A 92 -6.05 14.62 5.86
C LEU A 92 -5.22 15.87 5.55
N ASN A 93 -4.22 16.19 6.38
CA ASN A 93 -3.35 17.34 6.26
C ASN A 93 -2.43 17.31 5.03
N CYS A 94 -2.46 16.22 4.23
CA CYS A 94 -1.62 16.04 3.05
C CYS A 94 -2.40 15.97 1.72
N TRP A 95 -3.73 16.04 1.75
CA TRP A 95 -4.59 15.76 0.58
C TRP A 95 -5.43 16.95 0.09
N SER A 96 -5.20 18.15 0.65
CA SER A 96 -5.88 19.41 0.27
C SER A 96 -5.31 20.04 -0.99
#